data_AF-A0A5C7P8N1-F1
#
_entry.id   AF-A0A5C7P8N1-F1
#
_cell.length_a   1.000
_cell.length_b   1.000
_cell.length_c   1.000
_cell.angle_alpha   90.00
_cell.angle_beta   90.00
_cell.angle_gamma   90.00
#
_symmetry.space_group_name_H-M   'P 1'
#
loop_
_entity.id
_entity.type
_entity.pdbx_description
1 polymer ?
#
loop_
_entity_poly.entity_id
_entity_poly.type
_entity_poly.pdbx_seq_one_letter_code
_entity_poly.pdbx_strand_id
1 'polypeptide(L)'
;MGTPDEDRPDLIPLIDLELDEADEVMDAMSNVGLEAVPHRVDPGADEGRITRAVIRLYVPRAQLRDARSVVRGVLPEYAESGADAVRPETLPHSEEQQWADIVSGLRSDGFTEPSAPRLLPPDPPEEHFQAPEPEPMSRPSNAALLSWLGIVAGVLLVVVGMLTSGTGLIVLLGIGVFIGGFVGLVSRAGQHRDDDDYDDGAVV
;
A
#
# COMPACT_ATOMS: atom_id res chain seq x y z
N MET A 1 18.47 -11.43 -11.12
CA MET A 1 19.58 -10.75 -10.42
C MET A 1 18.90 -9.94 -9.31
N GLY A 2 19.32 -10.07 -8.05
CA GLY A 2 18.64 -9.39 -6.93
C GLY A 2 18.61 -7.87 -7.09
N THR A 3 17.68 -7.20 -6.41
CA THR A 3 17.61 -5.73 -6.44
C THR A 3 18.75 -5.13 -5.59
N PRO A 4 19.34 -3.99 -5.96
CA PRO A 4 20.55 -3.48 -5.29
C PRO A 4 20.34 -3.15 -3.81
N ASP A 5 19.11 -2.90 -3.39
CA ASP A 5 18.73 -2.63 -2.01
C ASP A 5 18.77 -3.87 -1.10
N GLU A 6 18.75 -5.08 -1.66
CA GLU A 6 18.92 -6.33 -0.90
C GLU A 6 20.35 -6.46 -0.35
N ASP A 7 21.35 -6.08 -1.15
CA ASP A 7 22.77 -6.11 -0.77
C ASP A 7 23.21 -4.84 -0.01
N ARG A 8 22.53 -3.71 -0.28
CA ARG A 8 22.83 -2.39 0.27
C ARG A 8 21.54 -1.69 0.71
N PRO A 9 21.06 -1.91 1.96
CA PRO A 9 19.77 -1.40 2.44
C PRO A 9 19.71 0.13 2.59
N ASP A 10 20.84 0.81 2.37
CA ASP A 10 20.90 2.26 2.29
C ASP A 10 20.49 2.82 0.92
N LEU A 11 20.42 1.99 -0.13
CA LEU A 11 19.97 2.38 -1.46
C LEU A 11 18.44 2.46 -1.51
N ILE A 12 17.93 3.55 -2.06
CA ILE A 12 16.49 3.79 -2.24
C ILE A 12 16.23 4.04 -3.74
N PRO A 13 15.14 3.49 -4.31
CA PRO A 13 14.75 3.77 -5.68
C PRO A 13 14.40 5.24 -5.86
N LEU A 14 14.95 5.86 -6.90
CA LEU A 14 14.77 7.27 -7.21
C LEU A 14 13.72 7.50 -8.29
N ILE A 15 13.96 6.94 -9.48
CA ILE A 15 13.14 7.13 -10.68
C ILE A 15 13.40 5.98 -11.67
N ASP A 16 12.39 5.69 -12.49
CA ASP A 16 12.40 4.71 -13.56
C ASP A 16 12.54 5.46 -14.89
N LEU A 17 13.63 5.21 -15.63
CA LEU A 17 14.04 5.98 -16.82
C LEU A 17 14.27 5.07 -18.02
N GLU A 18 14.20 5.64 -19.22
CA GLU A 18 14.73 4.97 -20.41
C GLU A 18 16.26 4.90 -20.37
N LEU A 19 16.87 4.01 -21.16
CA LEU A 19 18.33 3.82 -21.15
C LEU A 19 19.10 5.13 -21.43
N ASP A 20 18.66 5.89 -22.43
CA ASP A 20 19.33 7.12 -22.86
C ASP A 20 19.25 8.21 -21.77
N GLU A 21 18.10 8.33 -21.11
CA GLU A 21 17.86 9.28 -20.02
C GLU A 21 18.61 8.88 -18.73
N ALA A 22 18.68 7.58 -18.46
CA ALA A 22 19.42 7.05 -17.31
C ALA A 22 20.91 7.39 -17.43
N ASP A 23 21.49 7.26 -18.62
CA ASP A 23 22.90 7.60 -18.87
C ASP A 23 23.16 9.09 -18.65
N GLU A 24 22.26 9.97 -19.13
CA GLU A 24 22.38 11.42 -18.93
C GLU A 24 22.31 11.81 -17.44
N VAL A 25 21.36 11.23 -16.70
CA VAL A 25 21.21 11.48 -15.26
C VAL A 25 22.39 10.94 -14.48
N MET A 26 22.90 9.76 -14.82
CA MET A 26 24.07 9.17 -14.15
C MET A 26 25.33 10.01 -14.37
N ASP A 27 25.54 10.52 -15.59
CA ASP A 27 26.67 11.41 -15.88
C ASP A 27 26.57 12.71 -15.06
N ALA A 28 25.39 13.32 -15.03
CA ALA A 28 25.14 14.51 -14.22
C ALA A 28 25.37 14.28 -12.72
N MET A 29 24.93 13.13 -12.19
CA MET A 29 25.16 12.76 -10.79
C MET A 29 26.64 12.51 -10.50
N SER A 30 27.35 11.82 -11.39
CA SER A 30 28.78 11.57 -11.24
C SER A 30 29.58 12.87 -11.22
N ASN A 31 29.21 13.83 -12.08
CA ASN A 31 29.83 15.15 -12.16
C ASN A 31 29.74 15.96 -10.86
N VAL A 32 28.71 15.73 -10.04
CA VAL A 32 28.55 16.37 -8.71
C VAL A 32 28.97 15.48 -7.54
N GLY A 33 29.53 14.30 -7.82
CA GLY A 33 30.01 13.36 -6.81
C GLY A 33 28.90 12.55 -6.10
N LEU A 34 27.74 12.41 -6.74
CA LEU A 34 26.63 11.60 -6.24
C LEU A 34 26.73 10.16 -6.77
N GLU A 35 26.40 9.20 -5.91
CA GLU A 35 26.37 7.78 -6.25
C GLU A 35 25.00 7.40 -6.82
N ALA A 36 25.01 6.76 -7.98
CA ALA A 36 23.84 6.28 -8.67
C ALA A 36 24.07 4.86 -9.18
N VAL A 37 23.20 3.92 -8.81
CA VAL A 37 23.30 2.51 -9.16
C VAL A 37 22.15 2.16 -10.09
N PRO A 38 22.41 1.89 -11.39
CA PRO A 38 21.37 1.46 -12.31
C PRO A 38 21.00 0.00 -12.06
N HIS A 39 19.70 -0.28 -12.05
CA HIS A 39 19.17 -1.63 -12.04
C HIS A 39 18.21 -1.79 -13.20
N ARG A 40 18.47 -2.80 -14.04
CA ARG A 40 17.56 -3.13 -15.13
C ARG A 40 16.32 -3.78 -14.54
N VAL A 41 15.18 -3.12 -14.68
CA VAL A 41 13.89 -3.72 -14.32
C VAL A 41 13.48 -4.56 -15.52
N ASP A 42 13.40 -5.87 -15.34
CA ASP A 42 12.71 -6.72 -16.30
C ASP A 42 11.22 -6.35 -16.23
N PRO A 43 10.63 -5.71 -17.27
CA PRO A 43 9.20 -5.62 -17.32
C PRO A 43 8.73 -7.07 -17.35
N GLY A 44 8.02 -7.51 -16.31
CA GLY A 44 7.46 -8.85 -16.27
C GLY A 44 6.77 -9.15 -17.60
N ALA A 45 6.66 -10.42 -17.95
CA ALA A 45 5.89 -10.88 -19.10
C ALA A 45 4.37 -10.61 -18.92
N ASP A 46 3.99 -9.40 -18.48
CA ASP A 46 2.65 -8.88 -18.52
C ASP A 46 2.40 -8.37 -19.93
N GLU A 47 1.54 -9.10 -20.61
CA GLU A 47 1.08 -8.84 -21.97
C GLU A 47 0.61 -7.39 -22.13
N GLY A 48 1.45 -6.59 -22.78
CA GLY A 48 0.96 -5.57 -23.71
C GLY A 48 0.95 -4.11 -23.26
N ARG A 49 1.63 -3.69 -22.17
CA ARG A 49 1.67 -2.24 -21.83
C ARG A 49 3.03 -1.60 -21.59
N ILE A 50 4.07 -2.35 -21.21
CA ILE A 50 5.42 -1.78 -21.04
C ILE A 50 6.39 -2.45 -22.02
N THR A 51 6.49 -1.87 -23.23
CA THR A 51 7.28 -2.43 -24.34
C THR A 51 8.76 -2.02 -24.33
N ARG A 52 9.19 -1.13 -23.42
CA ARG A 52 10.55 -0.59 -23.38
C ARG A 52 11.29 -1.02 -22.11
N ALA A 53 12.59 -1.28 -22.25
CA ALA A 53 13.46 -1.59 -21.12
C ALA A 53 13.60 -0.35 -20.24
N VAL A 54 13.24 -0.49 -18.97
CA VAL A 54 13.28 0.57 -17.96
C VAL A 54 14.47 0.34 -17.03
N ILE A 55 15.27 1.37 -16.82
CA ILE A 55 16.36 1.38 -15.84
C ILE A 55 15.86 2.10 -14.59
N ARG A 56 15.83 1.39 -13.47
CA ARG A 56 15.55 1.97 -12.15
C ARG A 56 16.85 2.45 -11.53
N LEU A 57 16.93 3.73 -11.23
CA LEU A 57 18.10 4.32 -10.60
C LEU A 57 17.96 4.27 -9.07
N TYR A 58 18.96 3.71 -8.40
CA TYR A 58 19.05 3.67 -6.94
C TYR A 58 20.11 4.65 -6.44
N VAL A 59 19.82 5.35 -5.35
CA VAL A 59 20.76 6.29 -4.72
C VAL A 59 20.83 6.08 -3.21
N PRO A 60 21.96 6.35 -2.55
CA PRO A 60 22.02 6.28 -1.10
C PRO A 60 21.02 7.24 -0.45
N ARG A 61 20.32 6.78 0.57
CA ARG A 61 19.28 7.55 1.30
C ARG A 61 19.76 8.93 1.77
N ALA A 62 21.05 9.06 2.09
CA ALA A 62 21.66 10.31 2.54
C ALA A 62 21.79 11.34 1.41
N GLN A 63 21.87 10.88 0.16
CA GLN A 63 22.06 11.68 -1.05
C GLN A 63 20.75 11.93 -1.81
N LEU A 64 19.64 11.31 -1.39
CA LEU A 64 18.37 11.33 -2.11
C LEU A 64 17.87 12.74 -2.45
N ARG A 65 18.06 13.71 -1.54
CA ARG A 65 17.61 15.10 -1.76
C ARG A 65 18.40 15.77 -2.88
N ASP A 66 19.71 15.58 -2.89
CA ASP A 66 20.62 16.19 -3.86
C ASP A 66 20.53 15.45 -5.20
N ALA A 67 20.35 14.13 -5.18
CA ALA A 67 20.04 13.35 -6.37
C ALA A 67 18.75 13.83 -7.05
N ARG A 68 17.68 14.08 -6.27
CA ARG A 68 16.42 14.62 -6.79
C ARG A 68 16.56 16.01 -7.43
N SER A 69 17.43 16.87 -6.89
CA SER A 69 17.64 18.19 -7.48
C SER A 69 18.39 18.09 -8.81
N VAL A 70 19.35 17.16 -8.94
CA VAL A 70 20.04 16.88 -10.20
C VAL A 70 19.09 16.31 -11.24
N VAL A 71 18.27 15.30 -10.91
CA VAL A 71 17.28 14.74 -11.84
C VAL A 71 16.36 15.83 -12.37
N ARG A 72 15.86 16.71 -11.49
CA ARG A 72 14.98 17.82 -11.90
C ARG A 72 15.65 18.81 -12.85
N GLY A 73 16.95 19.03 -12.71
CA GLY A 73 17.71 19.92 -13.58
C GLY A 73 18.03 19.31 -14.94
N VAL A 74 18.24 17.99 -15.00
CA VAL A 74 18.60 17.24 -16.21
C VAL A 74 17.35 16.89 -17.03
N LEU A 75 16.28 16.48 -16.35
CA LEU A 75 15.04 16.00 -16.93
C LEU A 75 13.88 16.96 -16.62
N PRO A 76 13.85 18.16 -17.23
CA PRO A 76 12.82 19.17 -16.97
C PRO A 76 11.42 18.68 -17.35
N GLU A 77 11.28 17.84 -18.38
CA GLU A 77 10.01 17.25 -18.78
C GLU A 77 9.39 16.35 -17.71
N TYR A 78 10.20 15.66 -16.90
CA TYR A 78 9.71 14.88 -15.76
C TYR A 78 9.38 15.76 -14.55
N ALA A 79 10.01 16.94 -14.44
CA ALA A 79 9.67 17.94 -13.43
C ALA A 79 8.30 18.59 -13.70
N GLU A 80 7.96 18.79 -14.97
CA GLU A 80 6.68 19.38 -15.41
C GLU A 80 5.53 18.37 -15.48
N SER A 81 5.80 17.06 -15.43
CA SER A 81 4.79 15.99 -15.44
C SER A 81 4.49 15.40 -14.05
N GLY A 82 5.42 15.57 -13.09
CA GLY A 82 5.25 15.11 -11.71
C GLY A 82 4.24 15.93 -10.90
N ALA A 83 3.82 15.41 -9.75
CA ALA A 83 2.84 16.01 -8.81
C ALA A 83 3.12 17.46 -8.30
N ASP A 84 4.21 18.08 -8.76
CA ASP A 84 4.58 19.48 -8.50
C ASP A 84 4.42 20.37 -9.75
N ALA A 85 3.92 19.85 -10.87
CA ALA A 85 3.43 20.60 -12.02
C ALA A 85 2.28 21.52 -11.57
N VAL A 86 2.66 22.68 -11.05
CA VAL A 86 1.78 23.66 -10.41
C VAL A 86 0.87 22.99 -9.37
N ARG A 87 1.42 22.57 -8.23
CA ARG A 87 0.57 22.39 -7.04
C ARG A 87 -0.05 23.77 -6.75
N PRO A 88 -1.38 23.94 -6.83
CA PRO A 88 -1.97 25.24 -6.58
C PRO A 88 -1.63 25.66 -5.15
N GLU A 89 -1.02 26.84 -4.97
CA GLU A 89 -0.64 27.36 -3.65
C GLU A 89 -1.85 27.50 -2.71
N THR A 90 -3.06 27.51 -3.28
CA THR A 90 -4.32 27.40 -2.57
C THR A 90 -5.12 26.20 -3.10
N LEU A 91 -5.28 25.16 -2.27
CA LEU A 91 -6.31 24.15 -2.51
C LEU A 91 -7.69 24.86 -2.47
N PRO A 92 -8.60 24.61 -3.42
CA PRO A 92 -9.94 25.20 -3.36
C PRO A 92 -10.66 24.77 -2.07
N HIS A 93 -11.50 25.65 -1.54
CA HIS A 93 -12.05 25.55 -0.17
C HIS A 93 -13.02 24.38 0.03
N SER A 94 -13.47 23.71 -1.03
CA SER A 94 -14.30 22.50 -0.95
C SER A 94 -13.72 21.37 -1.79
N GLU A 95 -13.86 20.15 -1.28
CA GLU A 95 -13.48 18.90 -1.95
C GLU A 95 -14.14 18.79 -3.34
N GLU A 96 -15.40 19.23 -3.47
CA GLU A 96 -16.16 19.26 -4.73
C GLU A 96 -15.46 20.08 -5.83
N GLN A 97 -14.84 21.21 -5.48
CA GLN A 97 -14.13 22.05 -6.46
C GLN A 97 -12.82 21.38 -6.91
N GLN A 98 -12.16 20.65 -6.01
CA GLN A 98 -10.96 19.86 -6.35
C GLN A 98 -11.33 18.74 -7.34
N TRP A 99 -12.42 18.03 -7.07
CA TRP A 99 -12.93 16.99 -7.98
C TRP A 99 -13.33 17.57 -9.34
N ALA A 100 -13.99 18.73 -9.37
CA ALA A 100 -14.40 19.38 -10.61
C ALA A 100 -13.20 19.79 -11.48
N ASP A 101 -12.15 20.35 -10.89
CA ASP A 101 -10.93 20.75 -11.62
C ASP A 101 -10.23 19.53 -12.21
N ILE A 102 -10.07 18.44 -11.43
CA ILE A 102 -9.46 17.19 -11.91
C ILE A 102 -10.26 16.61 -13.08
N VAL A 103 -11.58 16.52 -12.95
CA VAL A 103 -12.46 16.01 -14.01
C VAL A 103 -12.38 16.90 -15.26
N SER A 104 -12.26 18.21 -15.09
CA SER A 104 -12.13 19.15 -16.21
C SER A 104 -10.82 18.98 -16.97
N GLY A 105 -9.70 18.82 -16.27
CA GLY A 105 -8.37 18.59 -16.85
C GLY A 105 -8.33 17.28 -17.63
N LEU A 106 -8.85 16.21 -17.02
CA LEU A 106 -8.92 14.91 -17.67
C LEU A 106 -9.77 14.95 -18.96
N ARG A 107 -10.89 15.68 -18.93
CA ARG A 107 -11.75 15.89 -20.12
C ARG A 107 -11.06 16.74 -21.19
N SER A 108 -10.26 17.75 -20.81
CA SER A 108 -9.48 18.53 -21.79
C SER A 108 -8.36 17.70 -22.44
N ASP A 109 -7.82 16.71 -21.74
CA ASP A 109 -6.83 15.75 -22.26
C ASP A 109 -7.45 14.67 -23.16
N GLY A 110 -8.76 14.78 -23.45
CA GLY A 110 -9.46 13.87 -24.35
C GLY A 110 -9.98 12.60 -23.70
N PHE A 111 -9.87 12.48 -22.36
CA PHE A 111 -10.56 11.41 -21.66
C PHE A 111 -12.07 11.58 -21.83
N THR A 112 -12.70 10.54 -22.36
CA THR A 112 -14.16 10.42 -22.43
C THR A 112 -14.55 9.39 -21.40
N GLU A 113 -15.43 9.78 -20.48
CA GLU A 113 -15.98 8.84 -19.50
C GLU A 113 -16.62 7.65 -20.25
N PRO A 114 -16.28 6.41 -19.87
CA PRO A 114 -16.90 5.24 -20.49
C PRO A 114 -18.41 5.40 -20.39
N SER A 115 -19.10 5.38 -21.52
CA SER A 115 -20.56 5.37 -21.51
C SER A 115 -20.99 4.16 -20.69
N ALA A 116 -21.89 4.37 -19.73
CA ALA A 116 -22.47 3.27 -18.98
C ALA A 116 -22.86 2.16 -19.98
N PRO A 117 -22.50 0.89 -19.71
CA PRO A 117 -22.76 -0.18 -20.65
C PRO A 117 -24.22 -0.10 -21.06
N ARG A 118 -24.47 -0.07 -22.38
CA ARG A 118 -25.81 -0.11 -22.91
C ARG A 118 -26.47 -1.33 -22.28
N LEU A 119 -27.50 -1.11 -21.46
CA LEU A 119 -28.26 -2.20 -20.86
C LEU A 119 -28.78 -3.05 -22.03
N LEU A 120 -28.12 -4.19 -22.28
CA LEU A 120 -28.62 -5.19 -23.19
C LEU A 120 -29.96 -5.65 -22.61
N PRO A 121 -30.99 -5.91 -23.43
CA PRO A 121 -32.13 -6.67 -22.93
C PRO A 121 -31.60 -7.90 -22.18
N PRO A 122 -32.19 -8.23 -21.01
CA PRO A 122 -31.69 -9.32 -20.19
C PRO A 122 -31.52 -10.57 -21.05
N ASP A 123 -30.35 -11.21 -20.96
CA ASP A 123 -30.13 -12.50 -21.57
C ASP A 123 -31.23 -13.48 -21.11
N PRO A 124 -31.61 -14.48 -21.93
CA PRO A 124 -32.52 -15.54 -21.48
C PRO A 124 -31.99 -16.13 -20.17
N PRO A 125 -32.86 -16.66 -19.28
CA PRO A 125 -32.44 -17.12 -17.97
C PRO A 125 -31.45 -18.29 -18.08
N GLU A 126 -30.16 -17.95 -18.12
CA GLU A 126 -29.06 -18.88 -17.96
C GLU A 126 -29.03 -19.34 -16.50
N GLU A 127 -28.44 -20.50 -16.25
CA GLU A 127 -28.30 -21.08 -14.90
C GLU A 127 -27.35 -20.21 -14.05
N HIS A 128 -27.87 -19.09 -13.54
CA HIS A 128 -27.14 -18.22 -12.64
C HIS A 128 -26.87 -18.98 -11.33
N PHE A 129 -25.61 -18.94 -10.90
CA PHE A 129 -25.21 -19.46 -9.60
C PHE A 129 -26.11 -18.85 -8.51
N GLN A 130 -26.96 -19.67 -7.90
CA GLN A 130 -27.63 -19.31 -6.66
C GLN A 130 -26.66 -19.62 -5.53
N ALA A 131 -26.15 -18.56 -4.90
CA ALA A 131 -25.41 -18.72 -3.67
C ALA A 131 -26.28 -19.52 -2.68
N PRO A 132 -25.79 -20.63 -2.12
CA PRO A 132 -26.52 -21.33 -1.07
C PRO A 132 -26.78 -20.34 0.06
N GLU A 133 -27.92 -20.50 0.75
CA GLU A 133 -28.22 -19.68 1.92
C GLU A 133 -27.04 -19.81 2.90
N PRO A 134 -26.46 -18.69 3.38
CA PRO A 134 -25.31 -18.75 4.27
C PRO A 134 -25.68 -19.56 5.50
N GLU A 135 -24.81 -20.50 5.88
CA GLU A 135 -25.01 -21.25 7.11
C GLU A 135 -25.25 -20.28 8.28
N PRO A 136 -26.19 -20.59 9.20
CA PRO A 136 -26.46 -19.73 10.34
C PRO A 136 -25.16 -19.53 11.14
N MET A 137 -24.72 -18.27 11.25
CA MET A 137 -23.45 -17.93 11.90
C MET A 137 -23.32 -18.58 13.29
N SER A 138 -22.26 -19.36 13.48
CA SER A 138 -21.94 -19.96 14.78
C SER A 138 -21.77 -18.87 15.84
N ARG A 139 -22.46 -19.03 16.98
CA ARG A 139 -22.35 -18.10 18.11
C ARG A 139 -20.92 -18.14 18.70
N PRO A 140 -20.40 -17.00 19.21
CA PRO A 140 -19.10 -17.00 19.86
C PRO A 140 -19.11 -17.92 21.09
N SER A 141 -18.09 -18.76 21.21
CA SER A 141 -17.94 -19.66 22.36
C SER A 141 -17.66 -18.88 23.64
N ASN A 142 -18.01 -19.46 24.79
CA ASN A 142 -17.72 -18.86 26.10
C ASN A 142 -16.22 -18.55 26.28
N ALA A 143 -15.35 -19.39 25.73
CA ALA A 143 -13.91 -19.16 25.74
C ALA A 143 -13.52 -17.86 25.00
N ALA A 144 -14.10 -17.61 23.82
CA ALA A 144 -13.85 -16.38 23.07
C ALA A 144 -14.33 -15.15 23.84
N LEU A 145 -15.48 -15.24 24.52
CA LEU A 145 -15.99 -14.18 25.38
C LEU A 145 -15.06 -13.92 26.57
N LEU A 146 -14.52 -14.97 27.22
CA LEU A 146 -13.56 -14.82 28.31
C LEU A 146 -12.24 -14.17 27.84
N SER A 147 -11.75 -14.53 26.64
CA SER A 147 -10.55 -13.94 26.07
C SER A 147 -10.72 -12.44 25.77
N TRP A 148 -11.85 -12.06 25.18
CA TRP A 148 -12.22 -10.66 24.98
C TRP A 148 -12.35 -9.90 26.29
N LEU A 149 -12.99 -10.52 27.30
CA LEU A 149 -13.11 -9.93 28.63
C LEU A 149 -11.73 -9.71 29.26
N GLY A 150 -10.79 -10.65 29.10
CA GLY A 150 -9.41 -10.52 29.56
C GLY A 150 -8.69 -9.35 28.89
N ILE A 151 -8.85 -9.17 27.58
CA ILE A 151 -8.25 -8.03 26.87
C ILE A 151 -8.78 -6.70 27.41
N VAL A 152 -10.10 -6.57 27.49
CA VAL A 152 -10.75 -5.33 27.97
C VAL A 152 -10.40 -5.06 29.43
N ALA A 153 -10.44 -6.09 30.28
CA ALA A 153 -10.10 -5.98 31.69
C ALA A 153 -8.62 -5.60 31.88
N GLY A 154 -7.71 -6.19 31.10
CA GLY A 154 -6.27 -5.87 31.15
C GLY A 154 -5.98 -4.42 30.80
N VAL A 155 -6.55 -3.92 29.68
CA VAL A 155 -6.39 -2.51 29.27
C VAL A 155 -6.96 -1.57 30.32
N LEU A 156 -8.18 -1.84 30.81
CA LEU A 156 -8.82 -1.01 31.83
C LEU A 156 -7.99 -0.97 33.12
N LEU A 157 -7.42 -2.11 33.52
CA LEU A 157 -6.64 -2.22 34.75
C LEU A 157 -5.29 -1.49 34.64
N VAL A 158 -4.64 -1.49 33.47
CA VAL A 158 -3.47 -0.64 33.20
C VAL A 158 -3.82 0.84 33.30
N VAL A 159 -4.93 1.28 32.68
CA VAL A 159 -5.38 2.68 32.73
C VAL A 159 -5.66 3.11 34.17
N VAL A 160 -6.38 2.29 34.95
CA VAL A 160 -6.63 2.56 36.37
C VAL A 160 -5.33 2.61 37.18
N GLY A 161 -4.38 1.71 36.91
CA GLY A 161 -3.05 1.73 37.54
C GLY A 161 -2.30 3.04 37.29
N MET A 162 -2.35 3.56 36.05
CA MET A 162 -1.74 4.84 35.72
C MET A 162 -2.45 6.02 36.40
N LEU A 163 -3.80 6.02 36.39
CA LEU A 163 -4.59 7.15 36.90
C LEU A 163 -4.54 7.28 38.43
N THR A 164 -4.38 6.17 39.14
CA THR A 164 -4.34 6.12 40.60
C THR A 164 -2.93 6.31 41.18
N SER A 165 -1.92 6.58 40.35
CA SER A 165 -0.50 6.45 40.74
C SER A 165 -0.23 5.09 41.39
N GLY A 166 -0.90 4.05 40.88
CA GLY A 166 -0.89 2.71 41.44
C GLY A 166 0.51 2.10 41.45
N THR A 167 0.75 1.17 42.37
CA THR A 167 2.01 0.43 42.39
C THR A 167 2.21 -0.32 41.08
N GLY A 168 3.47 -0.50 40.67
CA GLY A 168 3.82 -1.24 39.44
C GLY A 168 3.19 -2.64 39.34
N LEU A 169 2.73 -3.21 40.46
CA LEU A 169 1.95 -4.45 40.51
C LEU A 169 0.61 -4.38 39.77
N ILE A 170 -0.13 -3.28 39.85
CA ILE A 170 -1.41 -3.12 39.14
C ILE A 170 -1.15 -3.11 37.65
N VAL A 171 -0.17 -2.31 37.20
CA VAL A 171 0.22 -2.24 35.80
C VAL A 171 0.70 -3.61 35.29
N LEU A 172 1.52 -4.31 36.07
CA LEU A 172 2.00 -5.67 35.74
C LEU A 172 0.84 -6.66 35.60
N LEU A 173 -0.13 -6.62 36.53
CA LEU A 173 -1.31 -7.48 36.48
C LEU A 173 -2.18 -7.16 35.26
N GLY A 174 -2.34 -5.88 34.92
CA GLY A 174 -3.09 -5.47 33.73
C GLY A 174 -2.46 -5.98 32.44
N ILE A 175 -1.13 -5.87 32.33
CA ILE A 175 -0.36 -6.45 31.21
C ILE A 175 -0.52 -7.97 31.16
N GLY A 176 -0.40 -8.66 32.30
CA GLY A 176 -0.54 -10.12 32.37
C GLY A 176 -1.94 -10.61 31.95
N VAL A 177 -2.98 -9.91 32.41
CA VAL A 177 -4.38 -10.22 32.05
C VAL A 177 -4.64 -9.95 30.56
N PHE A 178 -4.09 -8.86 30.01
CA PHE A 178 -4.18 -8.56 28.58
C PHE A 178 -3.51 -9.65 27.73
N ILE A 179 -2.27 -10.03 28.07
CA ILE A 179 -1.53 -11.08 27.35
C ILE A 179 -2.27 -12.42 27.41
N GLY A 180 -2.80 -12.80 28.59
CA GLY A 180 -3.60 -14.01 28.74
C GLY A 180 -4.85 -14.02 27.86
N GLY A 181 -5.56 -12.88 27.77
CA GLY A 181 -6.69 -12.73 26.87
C GLY A 181 -6.31 -12.84 25.40
N PHE A 182 -5.22 -12.19 24.99
CA PHE A 182 -4.71 -12.23 23.61
C PHE A 182 -4.27 -13.64 23.18
N VAL A 183 -3.49 -14.34 24.00
CA VAL A 183 -3.05 -15.72 23.73
C VAL A 183 -4.27 -16.65 23.59
N GLY A 184 -5.31 -16.45 24.40
CA GLY A 184 -6.57 -17.21 24.28
C GLY A 184 -7.28 -17.03 22.93
N LEU A 185 -7.27 -15.82 22.36
CA LEU A 185 -7.83 -15.57 21.02
C LEU A 185 -6.99 -16.23 19.92
N VAL A 186 -5.67 -16.02 19.95
CA VAL A 186 -4.76 -16.52 18.91
C VAL A 186 -4.75 -18.04 18.86
N SER A 187 -4.73 -18.70 20.02
CA SER A 187 -4.79 -20.17 20.10
C SER A 187 -6.05 -20.74 19.44
N ARG A 188 -7.18 -20.00 19.46
CA ARG A 188 -8.42 -20.45 18.84
C ARG A 188 -8.44 -20.22 17.33
N ALA A 189 -7.85 -19.11 16.87
CA ALA A 189 -7.75 -18.80 15.44
C ALA A 189 -6.97 -19.88 14.66
N GLY A 190 -6.06 -20.59 15.32
CA GLY A 190 -5.39 -21.76 14.74
C GLY A 190 -6.28 -23.00 14.63
N GLN A 191 -7.18 -23.23 15.59
CA GLN A 191 -7.95 -24.48 15.71
C GLN A 191 -9.12 -24.61 14.71
N HIS A 192 -9.56 -23.53 14.06
CA HIS A 192 -10.66 -23.55 13.07
C HIS A 192 -10.15 -23.57 11.62
N ARG A 193 -8.85 -23.78 11.41
CA ARG A 193 -8.22 -23.76 10.07
C ARG A 193 -7.94 -25.14 9.50
N ASP A 194 -8.32 -26.21 10.20
CA ASP A 194 -7.93 -27.56 9.82
C ASP A 194 -8.93 -28.28 8.89
N ASP A 195 -10.16 -27.78 8.70
CA ASP A 195 -11.19 -28.51 7.92
C ASP A 195 -11.86 -27.75 6.75
N ASP A 196 -11.64 -26.44 6.57
CA ASP A 196 -12.29 -25.68 5.49
C ASP A 196 -11.27 -25.15 4.46
N ASP A 197 -11.17 -25.90 3.36
CA ASP A 197 -10.95 -25.45 1.98
C ASP A 197 -9.96 -24.29 1.76
N TYR A 198 -8.67 -24.63 1.66
CA TYR A 198 -7.63 -23.75 1.11
C TYR A 198 -7.59 -23.77 -0.43
N ASP A 199 -8.54 -24.41 -1.11
CA ASP A 199 -8.51 -24.65 -2.56
C ASP A 199 -9.49 -23.77 -3.38
N ASP A 200 -10.14 -22.77 -2.78
CA ASP A 200 -10.99 -21.79 -3.50
C ASP A 200 -10.32 -20.42 -3.64
N GLY A 201 -9.02 -20.44 -3.96
CA GLY A 201 -8.21 -19.26 -4.24
C GLY A 201 -8.03 -19.05 -5.75
N ALA A 202 -9.09 -18.64 -6.44
CA ALA A 202 -9.10 -18.16 -7.83
C ALA A 202 -8.60 -19.15 -8.91
N VAL A 203 -9.54 -19.80 -9.60
CA VAL A 203 -9.28 -20.35 -10.95
C VAL A 203 -9.46 -19.23 -11.99
N VAL A 204 -8.40 -18.92 -12.73
CA VAL A 204 -8.40 -18.05 -13.92
C VAL A 204 -8.50 -18.87 -15.20
#